data_AF-W7DHU4-F1
#
_entry.id   AF-W7DHU4-F1
#
_cell.length_a   1.000
_cell.length_b   1.000
_cell.length_c   1.000
_cell.angle_alpha   90.00
_cell.angle_beta   90.00
_cell.angle_gamma   90.00
#
_symmetry.space_group_name_H-M   'P 1'
#
loop_
_entity.id
_entity.type
_entity.pdbx_description
1 polymer ?
#
loop_
_entity_poly.entity_id
_entity_poly.type
_entity_poly.pdbx_seq_one_letter_code
_entity_poly.pdbx_strand_id
1 'polypeptide(L)'
;MESMELASFQIISTVGGARSKITEALQCARQRNFKEAYQKIDEANEFLKEGHKNHVDLIQKEADGQEIPFSMLFMHAEDQFMSVYLLRDIAYEMIAMWKEIK
;
A
#
# COMPACT_ATOMS: atom_id res chain seq x y z
N MET A 1 6.03 23.43 6.56
CA MET A 1 6.20 21.96 6.59
C MET A 1 7.17 21.62 5.49
N GLU A 2 8.29 21.00 5.85
CA GLU A 2 9.31 20.60 4.88
C GLU A 2 8.69 19.61 3.89
N SER A 3 9.00 19.76 2.60
CA SER A 3 8.33 19.00 1.52
C SER A 3 8.33 17.47 1.74
N MET A 4 9.36 16.96 2.41
CA MET A 4 9.53 15.54 2.73
C MET A 4 8.64 15.04 3.86
N GLU A 5 8.39 15.86 4.90
CA GLU A 5 7.45 15.50 5.98
C GLU A 5 6.03 15.35 5.44
N LEU A 6 5.61 16.29 4.59
CA LEU A 6 4.29 16.26 3.95
C LEU A 6 4.14 15.03 3.05
N ALA A 7 5.17 14.71 2.25
CA ALA A 7 5.19 13.50 1.43
C ALA A 7 5.09 12.24 2.30
N SER A 8 5.83 12.20 3.41
CA SER A 8 5.79 11.07 4.37
C SER A 8 4.39 10.88 4.95
N PHE A 9 3.73 11.95 5.40
CA PHE A 9 2.38 11.86 5.93
C PHE A 9 1.35 11.42 4.88
N GLN A 10 1.51 11.88 3.63
CA GLN A 10 0.64 11.43 2.55
C GLN A 10 0.80 9.93 2.29
N ILE A 11 2.04 9.43 2.24
CA ILE A 11 2.32 8.00 2.11
C ILE A 11 1.70 7.24 3.29
N ILE A 12 1.99 7.64 4.54
CA ILE A 12 1.45 6.98 5.75
C ILE A 12 -0.09 6.93 5.75
N SER A 13 -0.75 8.02 5.35
CA SER A 13 -2.21 8.08 5.29
C SER A 13 -2.77 7.12 4.24
N THR A 14 -2.23 7.15 3.03
CA THR A 14 -2.68 6.30 1.92
C THR A 14 -2.43 4.81 2.20
N VAL A 15 -1.27 4.44 2.73
CA VAL A 15 -0.95 3.03 3.08
C VAL A 15 -1.79 2.54 4.25
N GLY A 16 -2.15 3.41 5.21
CA GLY A 16 -3.07 3.08 6.29
C GLY A 16 -4.45 2.69 5.75
N GLY A 17 -4.97 3.47 4.79
CA GLY A 17 -6.22 3.17 4.08
C GLY A 17 -6.15 1.83 3.34
N ALA A 18 -5.11 1.64 2.52
CA ALA A 18 -4.88 0.40 1.79
C ALA A 18 -4.80 -0.83 2.71
N ARG A 19 -4.05 -0.74 3.81
CA ARG A 19 -3.91 -1.83 4.80
C ARG A 19 -5.24 -2.20 5.44
N SER A 20 -6.08 -1.23 5.77
CA SER A 20 -7.43 -1.50 6.29
C SER A 20 -8.26 -2.29 5.28
N LYS A 21 -8.25 -1.86 4.02
CA LYS A 21 -8.98 -2.53 2.94
C LYS A 21 -8.49 -3.94 2.65
N ILE A 22 -7.17 -4.17 2.65
CA ILE A 22 -6.61 -5.53 2.52
C ILE A 22 -7.03 -6.41 3.70
N THR A 23 -7.03 -5.86 4.92
CA THR A 23 -7.48 -6.59 6.11
C THR A 23 -8.97 -6.94 6.03
N GLU A 24 -9.82 -6.01 5.58
CA GLU A 24 -11.24 -6.25 5.28
C GLU A 24 -11.39 -7.34 4.22
N ALA A 25 -10.60 -7.33 3.14
CA ALA A 25 -10.63 -8.33 2.09
C ALA A 25 -10.38 -9.75 2.62
N LEU A 26 -9.34 -9.91 3.45
CA LEU A 26 -9.03 -11.19 4.10
C LEU A 26 -10.15 -11.65 5.03
N GLN A 27 -10.80 -10.73 5.74
CA GLN A 27 -11.96 -11.05 6.58
C GLN A 27 -13.17 -11.52 5.76
N CYS A 28 -13.49 -10.83 4.66
CA CYS A 28 -14.55 -11.22 3.73
C CYS A 28 -14.30 -12.61 3.14
N ALA A 29 -13.07 -12.88 2.68
CA ALA A 29 -12.74 -14.16 2.08
C ALA A 29 -12.73 -15.31 3.10
N ARG A 30 -12.36 -15.05 4.37
CA ARG A 30 -12.53 -16.01 5.47
C ARG A 30 -14.00 -16.40 5.70
N GLN A 31 -14.94 -15.51 5.38
CA GLN A 31 -16.39 -15.77 5.42
C GLN A 31 -16.92 -16.32 4.08
N ARG A 32 -16.04 -16.72 3.15
CA ARG A 32 -16.36 -17.14 1.77
C ARG A 32 -17.10 -16.08 0.93
N ASN A 33 -17.07 -14.82 1.34
CA ASN A 33 -17.59 -13.70 0.55
C ASN A 33 -16.51 -13.17 -0.40
N PHE A 34 -16.17 -13.96 -1.41
CA PHE A 34 -15.04 -13.68 -2.31
C PHE A 34 -15.27 -12.47 -3.21
N LYS A 35 -16.51 -12.20 -3.61
CA LYS A 35 -16.83 -11.03 -4.44
C LYS A 35 -16.49 -9.74 -3.71
N GLU A 36 -16.94 -9.62 -2.45
CA GLU A 36 -16.61 -8.45 -1.63
C GLU A 36 -15.12 -8.41 -1.30
N ALA A 37 -14.48 -9.56 -1.06
CA ALA A 37 -13.04 -9.60 -0.82
C ALA A 37 -12.23 -8.98 -1.97
N TYR A 38 -12.51 -9.35 -3.22
CA TYR A 38 -11.82 -8.75 -4.37
C TYR A 38 -12.15 -7.25 -4.53
N GLN A 39 -13.39 -6.84 -4.29
CA GLN A 39 -13.76 -5.42 -4.30
C GLN A 39 -12.94 -4.62 -3.27
N LYS A 40 -12.69 -5.18 -2.08
CA LYS A 40 -11.84 -4.55 -1.06
C LYS A 40 -10.37 -4.47 -1.49
N ILE A 41 -9.85 -5.46 -2.22
CA ILE A 41 -8.50 -5.36 -2.82
C ILE A 41 -8.45 -4.24 -3.86
N ASP A 42 -9.48 -4.07 -4.68
CA ASP A 42 -9.55 -2.98 -5.66
C ASP A 42 -9.59 -1.61 -4.96
N GLU A 43 -10.38 -1.46 -3.90
CA GLU A 43 -10.37 -0.26 -3.04
C GLU A 43 -8.97 0.01 -2.46
N ALA A 44 -8.25 -1.04 -2.03
CA ALA A 44 -6.88 -0.90 -1.54
C ALA A 44 -5.91 -0.43 -2.63
N ASN A 45 -6.06 -0.94 -3.86
CA ASN A 45 -5.22 -0.58 -4.99
C ASN A 45 -5.34 0.92 -5.35
N GLU A 46 -6.54 1.51 -5.22
CA GLU A 46 -6.72 2.95 -5.44
C GLU A 46 -5.93 3.78 -4.42
N PHE A 47 -5.94 3.40 -3.14
CA PHE A 47 -5.09 4.04 -2.13
C PHE A 47 -3.60 3.88 -2.42
N LEU A 48 -3.17 2.66 -2.79
CA LEU A 48 -1.76 2.38 -3.09
C LEU A 48 -1.25 3.15 -4.31
N LYS A 49 -2.11 3.40 -5.29
CA LYS A 49 -1.78 4.17 -6.49
C LYS A 49 -1.48 5.64 -6.15
N GLU A 50 -2.21 6.22 -5.21
CA GLU A 50 -1.96 7.58 -4.74
C GLU A 50 -0.60 7.68 -4.02
N GLY A 51 -0.30 6.74 -3.11
CA GLY A 51 1.01 6.68 -2.44
C GLY A 51 2.17 6.42 -3.41
N HIS A 52 1.96 5.58 -4.44
CA HIS A 52 2.97 5.22 -5.43
C HIS A 52 3.48 6.40 -6.23
N LYS A 53 2.63 7.38 -6.51
CA LYS A 53 3.03 8.58 -7.23
C LYS A 53 4.14 9.33 -6.48
N ASN A 54 3.97 9.53 -5.18
CA ASN A 54 4.96 10.23 -4.36
C ASN A 54 6.29 9.45 -4.26
N HIS A 55 6.20 8.13 -4.13
CA HIS A 55 7.37 7.24 -4.11
C HIS A 55 8.17 7.34 -5.42
N VAL A 56 7.50 7.19 -6.58
CA VAL A 56 8.15 7.27 -7.90
C VAL A 56 8.71 8.66 -8.17
N ASP A 57 8.00 9.72 -7.80
CA ASP A 57 8.47 11.10 -7.98
C ASP A 57 9.79 11.35 -7.23
N LEU A 58 10.01 10.73 -6.08
CA LEU A 58 11.25 10.85 -5.31
C LEU A 58 12.40 10.04 -5.92
N ILE A 59 12.13 8.82 -6.38
CA ILE A 59 13.10 8.01 -7.14
C ILE A 59 13.55 8.76 -8.40
N GLN A 60 12.62 9.38 -9.13
CA GLN A 60 12.95 10.13 -10.34
C GLN A 60 13.85 11.33 -10.04
N LYS A 61 13.56 12.08 -8.96
CA LYS A 61 14.42 13.20 -8.54
C LYS A 61 15.83 12.74 -8.18
N GLU A 62 15.95 11.62 -7.46
CA GLU A 62 17.26 11.04 -7.14
C GLU A 62 18.01 10.63 -8.41
N ALA A 63 17.33 9.97 -9.36
CA ALA A 63 17.90 9.57 -10.64
C ALA A 63 18.34 10.76 -11.51
N ASP A 64 17.65 11.90 -11.40
CA ASP A 64 18.01 13.17 -12.06
C ASP A 64 19.20 13.88 -11.37
N GLY A 65 19.80 13.26 -10.34
CA GLY A 65 20.97 13.77 -9.62
C GLY A 65 20.64 14.73 -8.48
N GLN A 66 19.38 14.82 -8.06
CA GLN A 66 19.00 15.61 -6.89
C GLN A 66 19.31 14.84 -5.61
N GLU A 67 20.00 15.48 -4.66
CA GLU A 67 20.26 14.88 -3.36
C GLU A 67 18.96 14.82 -2.55
N ILE A 68 18.56 13.61 -2.15
CA ILE A 68 17.42 13.36 -1.28
C ILE A 68 17.94 13.36 0.17
N PRO A 69 17.59 14.34 1.03
CA PRO A 69 18.07 14.37 2.40
C PRO A 69 17.53 13.18 3.20
N PHE A 70 18.34 12.66 4.12
CA PHE A 70 17.91 11.59 5.02
C PHE A 70 16.75 12.06 5.91
N SER A 71 15.70 11.24 5.99
CA SER A 71 14.58 11.44 6.92
C SER A 71 14.12 10.11 7.49
N MET A 72 14.18 9.99 8.82
CA MET A 72 13.71 8.79 9.52
C MET A 72 12.21 8.56 9.33
N LEU A 73 11.42 9.65 9.29
CA LEU A 73 9.98 9.58 9.06
C LEU A 73 9.66 9.11 7.63
N PHE A 74 10.41 9.59 6.64
CA PHE A 74 10.23 9.16 5.26
C PHE A 74 10.59 7.68 5.08
N MET A 75 11.72 7.24 5.64
CA MET A 75 12.10 5.82 5.63
C MET A 75 11.04 4.94 6.31
N HIS A 76 10.42 5.41 7.40
CA HIS A 76 9.31 4.69 8.03
C HIS A 76 8.07 4.62 7.11
N ALA A 77 7.74 5.70 6.41
CA ALA A 77 6.64 5.72 5.46
C ALA A 77 6.88 4.74 4.31
N GLU A 78 8.10 4.67 3.79
CA GLU A 78 8.52 3.74 2.73
C GLU A 78 8.48 2.26 3.18
N ASP A 79 8.91 1.96 4.41
CA ASP A 79 8.78 0.62 5.00
C ASP A 79 7.31 0.17 5.10
N GLN A 80 6.43 1.06 5.55
CA GLN A 80 4.99 0.79 5.57
C GLN A 80 4.44 0.63 4.15
N PHE A 81 4.87 1.46 3.21
CA PHE A 81 4.42 1.39 1.82
C PHE A 81 4.75 0.04 1.18
N MET A 82 6.00 -0.38 1.22
CA MET A 82 6.45 -1.63 0.61
C MET A 82 5.85 -2.86 1.30
N SER A 83 5.72 -2.84 2.64
CA SER A 83 5.10 -3.95 3.37
C SER A 83 3.61 -4.11 3.05
N VAL A 84 2.88 -3.01 2.78
CA VAL A 84 1.47 -3.09 2.37
C VAL A 84 1.31 -3.57 0.94
N TYR A 85 2.22 -3.23 0.02
CA TYR A 85 2.25 -3.84 -1.32
C TYR A 85 2.41 -5.36 -1.25
N LEU A 86 3.39 -5.83 -0.46
CA LEU A 86 3.59 -7.26 -0.25
C LEU A 86 2.35 -7.91 0.38
N LEU A 87 1.73 -7.27 1.37
CA LEU A 87 0.51 -7.76 1.99
C LEU A 87 -0.65 -7.87 0.99
N ARG A 88 -0.78 -6.92 0.06
CA ARG A 88 -1.79 -6.94 -1.01
C ARG A 88 -1.59 -8.14 -1.92
N ASP A 89 -0.36 -8.38 -2.37
CA ASP A 89 -0.02 -9.50 -3.26
C ASP A 89 -0.31 -10.84 -2.58
N ILE A 90 0.13 -10.99 -1.33
CA ILE A 90 -0.15 -12.19 -0.53
C ILE A 90 -1.65 -12.37 -0.31
N ALA A 91 -2.38 -11.29 0.01
CA ALA A 91 -3.82 -11.36 0.22
C ALA A 91 -4.56 -11.83 -1.04
N TYR A 92 -4.14 -11.39 -2.23
CA TYR A 92 -4.71 -11.85 -3.49
C TYR A 92 -4.58 -13.37 -3.65
N GLU A 93 -3.38 -13.91 -3.43
CA GLU A 93 -3.11 -15.34 -3.47
C GLU A 93 -3.88 -16.11 -2.38
N MET A 94 -3.98 -15.56 -1.17
CA MET A 94 -4.75 -16.17 -0.08
C MET A 94 -6.24 -16.28 -0.41
N ILE A 95 -6.83 -15.23 -0.99
CA ILE A 95 -8.24 -15.23 -1.42
C ILE A 95 -8.44 -16.28 -2.52
N ALA A 96 -7.53 -16.36 -3.50
CA ALA A 96 -7.57 -17.37 -4.55
C ALA A 96 -7.48 -18.79 -3.96
N MET A 97 -6.54 -19.04 -3.06
CA MET A 97 -6.41 -20.34 -2.37
C MET A 97 -7.67 -20.72 -1.61
N TRP A 98 -8.26 -19.81 -0.82
CA TRP A 98 -9.49 -20.10 -0.08
C TRP A 98 -10.70 -20.42 -0.96
N LYS A 99 -10.72 -19.93 -2.20
CA LYS A 99 -11.77 -20.25 -3.17
C LYS A 99 -11.65 -21.69 -3.69
N GLU A 100 -10.44 -22.22 -3.78
CA GLU A 100 -10.15 -23.60 -4.23
C GLU A 100 -10.30 -24.64 -3.11
N ILE A 101 -10.11 -24.24 -1.85
CA ILE A 101 -10.25 -25.14 -0.69
C ILE A 101 -11.75 -25.41 -0.43
N LYS A 102 -12.16 -26.67 -0.65
CA LYS A 102 -13.50 -27.20 -0.38
C LYS A 102 -13.79 -27.37 1.11
#